data_AF-A0A1V5RS45-F1
#
_entry.id   AF-A0A1V5RS45-F1
#
_cell.length_a   1.000
_cell.length_b   1.000
_cell.length_c   1.000
_cell.angle_alpha   90.00
_cell.angle_beta   90.00
_cell.angle_gamma   90.00
#
_symmetry.space_group_name_H-M   'P 1'
#
loop_
_entity.id
_entity.type
_entity.pdbx_description
1 polymer ?
#
loop_
_entity_poly.entity_id
_entity_poly.type
_entity_poly.pdbx_seq_one_letter_code
_entity_poly.pdbx_strand_id
1 'polypeptide(L)'
;MSYIIDGHNLIGVMPDIHLRQPDDEERLVARLQSYRARAGGRALIIFFDSGPYAIDLPADTPIRPRLASTPGVEVRFARPGQSADDAILDFLHAARQPGQYAVVTNDQELMARARGAGASVLRASEFVVQVQRKVTRPRKAPTPDEATAPSPNDPAFADLSAAFLAAEKAQKRFPAKKTADIDTWIERLYTGDRQLAERAAQWLGEFGGDRAQEPLRDALTHADPAVRAAAALGLGNVGRRPAFDALCDRLAHDGNSMVREAAAQALGRIGNRSLIPALEAAARADSKSKVRRAAEQALASIKARNP
;
A
#
# COMPACT_ATOMS: atom_id res chain seq x y z
N MET A 1 6.95 30.66 -10.95
CA MET A 1 7.72 29.57 -10.32
C MET A 1 7.16 28.25 -10.79
N SER A 2 7.94 27.39 -11.44
CA SER A 2 7.53 26.06 -11.93
C SER A 2 8.24 24.97 -11.13
N TYR A 3 7.67 23.77 -11.06
CA TYR A 3 8.29 22.64 -10.37
C TYR A 3 9.02 21.75 -11.37
N ILE A 4 10.26 21.40 -11.05
CA ILE A 4 10.99 20.32 -11.72
C ILE A 4 10.96 19.13 -10.77
N ILE A 5 10.45 18.00 -11.21
CA ILE A 5 10.16 16.83 -10.40
C ILE A 5 11.08 15.70 -10.84
N ASP A 6 11.87 15.21 -9.90
CA ASP A 6 12.56 13.93 -10.00
C ASP A 6 11.53 12.81 -9.79
N GLY A 7 11.22 12.10 -10.88
CA GLY A 7 10.11 11.15 -10.94
C GLY A 7 10.31 9.98 -9.97
N HIS A 8 11.48 9.36 -9.97
CA HIS A 8 11.78 8.20 -9.13
C HIS A 8 11.84 8.58 -7.64
N ASN A 9 12.37 9.75 -7.32
CA ASN A 9 12.39 10.21 -5.93
C ASN A 9 11.00 10.54 -5.41
N LEU A 10 10.14 11.12 -6.26
CA LEU A 10 8.75 11.38 -5.88
C LEU A 10 7.95 10.08 -5.74
N ILE A 11 8.11 9.11 -6.66
CA ILE A 11 7.49 7.77 -6.53
C ILE A 11 7.93 7.10 -5.23
N GLY A 12 9.21 7.17 -4.87
CA GLY A 12 9.76 6.54 -3.68
C GLY A 12 9.14 7.03 -2.35
N VAL A 13 8.48 8.20 -2.34
CA VAL A 13 7.80 8.75 -1.17
C VAL A 13 6.29 8.90 -1.32
N MET A 14 5.73 8.48 -2.45
CA MET A 14 4.30 8.45 -2.64
C MET A 14 3.69 7.23 -1.95
N PRO A 15 2.66 7.41 -1.11
CA PRO A 15 2.04 6.30 -0.38
C PRO A 15 1.28 5.34 -1.30
N ASP A 16 0.97 5.79 -2.52
CA ASP A 16 0.06 5.15 -3.47
C ASP A 16 0.76 4.65 -4.75
N ILE A 17 2.08 4.86 -4.93
CA ILE A 17 2.86 4.46 -6.13
C ILE A 17 4.20 3.88 -5.69
N HIS A 18 4.65 2.78 -6.30
CA HIS A 18 5.90 2.10 -5.92
C HIS A 18 6.82 1.89 -7.12
N LEU A 19 8.12 2.14 -6.92
CA LEU A 19 9.21 1.98 -7.91
C LEU A 19 9.35 0.59 -8.56
N ARG A 20 8.61 -0.41 -8.07
CA ARG A 20 8.65 -1.79 -8.57
C ARG A 20 7.42 -2.15 -9.42
N GLN A 21 6.46 -1.23 -9.56
CA GLN A 21 5.31 -1.40 -10.44
C GLN A 21 5.74 -1.06 -11.87
N PRO A 22 5.41 -1.87 -12.88
CA PRO A 22 5.81 -1.60 -14.27
C PRO A 22 5.15 -0.34 -14.89
N ASP A 23 4.13 0.21 -14.22
CA ASP A 23 3.36 1.40 -14.58
C ASP A 23 3.51 2.55 -13.56
N ASP A 24 4.48 2.47 -12.66
CA ASP A 24 4.76 3.48 -11.63
C ASP A 24 4.91 4.91 -12.19
N GLU A 25 5.69 5.06 -13.27
CA GLU A 25 5.85 6.33 -13.98
C GLU A 25 4.51 6.85 -14.54
N GLU A 26 3.67 5.95 -15.08
CA GLU A 26 2.38 6.29 -15.68
C GLU A 26 1.40 6.78 -14.61
N ARG A 27 1.35 6.07 -13.48
CA ARG A 27 0.52 6.43 -12.33
C ARG A 27 0.97 7.76 -11.73
N LEU A 28 2.28 8.05 -11.70
CA LEU A 28 2.80 9.33 -11.22
C LEU A 28 2.32 10.47 -12.12
N VAL A 29 2.49 10.32 -13.43
CA VAL A 29 2.08 11.33 -14.40
C VAL A 29 0.57 11.58 -14.33
N ALA A 30 -0.26 10.53 -14.30
CA ALA A 30 -1.72 10.67 -14.17
C ALA A 30 -2.14 11.39 -12.87
N ARG A 31 -1.43 11.15 -11.77
CA ARG A 31 -1.66 11.83 -10.49
C ARG A 31 -1.34 13.31 -10.58
N LEU A 32 -0.19 13.66 -11.14
CA LEU A 32 0.27 15.04 -11.27
C LEU A 32 -0.58 15.83 -12.28
N GLN A 33 -1.04 15.18 -13.35
CA GLN A 33 -2.04 15.74 -14.28
C GLN A 33 -3.37 16.02 -13.57
N SER A 34 -3.87 15.08 -12.76
CA SER A 34 -5.09 15.26 -11.96
C SER A 34 -4.95 16.38 -10.93
N TYR A 35 -3.80 16.48 -10.26
CA TYR A 35 -3.48 17.58 -9.36
C TYR A 35 -3.45 18.92 -10.11
N ARG A 36 -2.80 18.96 -11.28
CA ARG A 36 -2.71 20.14 -12.13
C ARG A 36 -4.07 20.65 -12.57
N ALA A 37 -4.92 19.74 -13.06
CA ALA A 37 -6.26 20.06 -13.54
C ALA A 37 -7.16 20.63 -12.43
N ARG A 38 -7.00 20.18 -11.18
CA ARG A 38 -7.84 20.61 -10.04
C ARG A 38 -7.30 21.83 -9.31
N ALA A 39 -5.98 21.94 -9.14
CA ALA A 39 -5.38 22.99 -8.32
C ALA A 39 -5.12 24.28 -9.10
N GLY A 40 -4.99 24.21 -10.44
CA GLY A 40 -4.47 25.32 -11.26
C GLY A 40 -3.07 25.79 -10.81
N GLY A 41 -2.45 26.75 -11.52
CA GLY A 41 -1.24 27.44 -11.02
C GLY A 41 0.08 27.13 -11.73
N ARG A 42 1.08 26.55 -11.06
CA ARG A 42 2.48 26.40 -11.54
C ARG A 42 2.72 25.18 -12.46
N ALA A 43 3.49 25.33 -13.54
CA ALA A 43 3.80 24.23 -14.45
C ALA A 43 4.64 23.14 -13.76
N LEU A 44 4.41 21.89 -14.13
CA LEU A 44 5.15 20.72 -13.65
C LEU A 44 5.99 20.16 -14.79
N ILE A 45 7.28 19.96 -14.56
CA ILE A 45 8.20 19.30 -15.50
C ILE A 45 8.74 18.07 -14.77
N ILE A 46 8.47 16.88 -15.28
CA ILE A 46 8.82 15.61 -14.65
C ILE A 46 9.95 14.97 -15.45
N PHE A 47 11.01 14.57 -14.77
CA PHE A 47 12.14 13.84 -15.36
C PHE A 47 12.16 12.39 -14.88
N PHE A 48 12.31 11.47 -15.83
CA PHE A 48 12.53 10.04 -15.58
C PHE A 48 13.88 9.59 -16.16
N ASP A 49 14.46 8.56 -15.55
CA ASP A 49 15.64 7.90 -16.13
C ASP A 49 15.27 7.20 -17.44
N SER A 50 16.21 7.14 -18.36
CA SER A 50 16.08 6.23 -19.51
C SER A 50 16.25 4.79 -19.01
N GLY A 51 15.13 4.08 -18.84
CA GLY A 51 15.19 2.64 -18.48
C GLY A 51 15.98 1.81 -19.50
N PRO A 52 16.37 0.56 -19.15
CA PRO A 52 17.21 -0.32 -19.98
C PRO A 52 16.61 -0.67 -21.35
N TYR A 53 15.33 -0.37 -21.56
CA TYR A 53 14.61 -0.60 -22.82
C TYR A 53 14.81 0.51 -23.87
N ALA A 54 15.43 1.65 -23.52
CA ALA A 54 15.64 2.76 -24.46
C ALA A 54 16.76 2.51 -25.48
N ILE A 55 17.59 1.47 -25.29
CA ILE A 55 18.79 1.22 -26.10
C ILE A 55 18.45 0.42 -27.38
N ASP A 56 17.36 -0.36 -27.36
CA ASP A 56 17.01 -1.31 -28.45
C ASP A 56 15.77 -0.92 -29.26
N LEU A 57 15.17 0.25 -29.00
CA LEU A 57 13.99 0.69 -29.73
C LEU A 57 14.39 1.49 -30.97
N PRO A 58 13.89 1.14 -32.18
CA PRO A 58 14.06 1.96 -33.38
C PRO A 58 13.66 3.41 -33.12
N ALA A 59 14.37 4.37 -33.71
CA ALA A 59 14.19 5.81 -33.49
C ALA A 59 12.75 6.31 -33.69
N ASP A 60 11.95 5.58 -34.47
CA ASP A 60 10.55 5.90 -34.80
C ASP A 60 9.53 5.20 -33.88
N THR A 61 9.99 4.44 -32.88
CA THR A 61 9.08 3.81 -31.90
C THR A 61 8.60 4.87 -30.93
N PRO A 62 7.27 5.11 -30.80
CA PRO A 62 6.78 6.14 -29.90
C PRO A 62 7.23 5.81 -28.48
N ILE A 63 8.07 6.68 -27.92
CA ILE A 63 8.50 6.64 -26.51
C ILE A 63 7.22 6.64 -25.69
N ARG A 64 6.88 5.48 -25.11
CA ARG A 64 5.71 5.21 -24.24
C ARG A 64 4.54 6.18 -24.49
N PRO A 65 3.65 5.93 -25.47
CA PRO A 65 2.55 6.84 -25.82
C PRO A 65 1.57 7.16 -24.67
N ARG A 66 1.66 6.46 -23.52
CA ARG A 66 0.85 6.69 -22.31
C ARG A 66 1.43 7.73 -21.33
N LEU A 67 2.69 8.13 -21.48
CA LEU A 67 3.34 9.19 -20.69
C LEU A 67 3.27 10.56 -21.42
N ALA A 68 2.13 10.84 -22.04
CA ALA A 68 1.96 12.03 -22.87
C ALA A 68 2.00 13.32 -22.03
N SER A 69 2.77 14.30 -22.51
CA SER A 69 2.74 15.66 -21.97
C SER A 69 1.35 16.27 -22.18
N THR A 70 0.83 16.96 -21.17
CA THR A 70 -0.44 17.69 -21.23
C THR A 70 -0.23 19.16 -20.89
N PRO A 71 -1.16 20.07 -21.23
CA PRO A 71 -1.02 21.49 -20.90
C PRO A 71 -0.75 21.73 -19.39
N GLY A 72 0.48 22.11 -19.06
CA GLY A 72 0.93 22.37 -17.68
C GLY A 72 1.55 21.18 -16.93
N VAL A 73 1.65 20.00 -17.54
CA VAL A 73 2.46 18.87 -17.08
C VAL A 73 3.30 18.35 -18.25
N GLU A 74 4.58 18.64 -18.21
CA GLU A 74 5.56 18.21 -19.21
C GLU A 74 6.34 17.01 -18.67
N VAL A 75 6.45 15.94 -19.47
CA VAL A 75 7.22 14.73 -19.13
C VAL A 75 8.45 14.67 -20.02
N ARG A 76 9.62 14.47 -19.42
CA ARG A 76 10.92 14.38 -20.09
C ARG A 76 11.66 13.13 -19.63
N PHE A 77 12.40 12.52 -20.54
CA PHE A 77 13.28 11.40 -20.26
C PHE A 77 14.73 11.85 -20.43
N ALA A 78 15.62 11.37 -19.56
CA ALA A 78 17.06 11.55 -19.72
C ALA A 78 17.54 10.88 -21.02
N ARG A 79 18.68 11.30 -21.58
CA ARG A 79 19.25 10.65 -22.78
C ARG A 79 19.71 9.22 -22.44
N PRO A 80 19.81 8.30 -23.41
CA PRO A 80 20.39 6.98 -23.16
C PRO A 80 21.79 7.11 -22.54
N GLY A 81 22.00 6.47 -21.39
CA GLY A 81 23.25 6.54 -20.62
C GLY A 81 23.42 7.79 -19.73
N GLN A 82 22.41 8.67 -19.67
CA GLN A 82 22.37 9.83 -18.77
C GLN A 82 21.35 9.59 -17.65
N SER A 83 21.68 10.03 -16.42
CA SER A 83 20.77 10.01 -15.29
C SER A 83 19.72 11.14 -15.37
N ALA A 84 18.57 10.96 -14.73
CA ALA A 84 17.56 12.00 -14.57
C ALA A 84 18.13 13.22 -13.84
N ASP A 85 18.99 13.02 -12.85
CA ASP A 85 19.66 14.07 -12.09
C ASP A 85 20.51 14.96 -12.99
N ASP A 86 21.33 14.35 -13.87
CA ASP A 86 22.16 15.11 -14.81
C ASP A 86 21.30 15.82 -15.85
N ALA A 87 20.20 15.21 -16.31
CA ALA A 87 19.26 15.84 -17.24
C ALA A 87 18.53 17.04 -16.62
N ILE A 88 18.18 16.97 -15.32
CA ILE A 88 17.60 18.08 -14.55
C ILE A 88 18.59 19.24 -14.47
N LEU A 89 19.87 18.95 -14.22
CA LEU A 89 20.90 19.98 -14.08
C LEU A 89 21.27 20.62 -15.41
N ASP A 90 21.37 19.85 -16.48
CA ASP A 90 21.53 20.38 -17.84
C ASP A 90 20.40 21.34 -18.20
N PHE A 91 19.16 20.98 -17.83
CA PHE A 91 18.01 21.85 -18.02
C PHE A 91 18.12 23.16 -17.23
N LEU A 92 18.55 23.09 -15.97
CA LEU A 92 18.73 24.27 -15.12
C LEU A 92 19.84 25.19 -15.65
N HIS A 93 20.97 24.63 -16.10
CA HIS A 93 22.08 25.42 -16.66
C HIS A 93 21.72 26.06 -18.01
N ALA A 94 20.89 25.39 -18.82
CA ALA A 94 20.39 25.95 -20.06
C ALA A 94 19.30 27.02 -19.85
N ALA A 95 18.68 27.07 -18.66
CA ALA A 95 17.63 28.02 -18.36
C ALA A 95 18.19 29.43 -18.11
N ARG A 96 17.63 30.44 -18.79
CA ARG A 96 18.00 31.85 -18.60
C ARG A 96 17.73 32.39 -17.19
N GLN A 97 16.77 31.81 -16.47
CA GLN A 97 16.40 32.22 -15.11
C GLN A 97 16.16 30.99 -14.22
N PRO A 98 17.21 30.35 -13.67
CA PRO A 98 17.08 29.15 -12.85
C PRO A 98 16.24 29.37 -11.58
N GLY A 99 16.25 30.59 -11.04
CA GLY A 99 15.47 30.97 -9.85
C GLY A 99 13.95 30.90 -10.03
N GLN A 100 13.44 30.73 -11.26
CA GLN A 100 12.02 30.49 -11.49
C GLN A 100 11.61 29.03 -11.25
N TYR A 101 12.56 28.13 -10.99
CA TYR A 101 12.30 26.70 -10.79
C TYR A 101 12.50 26.29 -9.34
N ALA A 102 11.65 25.36 -8.90
CA ALA A 102 11.82 24.64 -7.66
C ALA A 102 12.00 23.15 -7.97
N VAL A 103 13.17 22.59 -7.65
CA VAL A 103 13.46 21.16 -7.83
C VAL A 103 12.87 20.37 -6.67
N VAL A 104 12.08 19.36 -6.99
CA VAL A 104 11.40 18.46 -6.05
C VAL A 104 12.14 17.13 -6.03
N THR A 105 12.88 16.88 -4.96
CA THR A 105 13.67 15.64 -4.74
C THR A 105 13.98 15.50 -3.24
N ASN A 106 14.28 14.29 -2.76
CA ASN A 106 14.88 14.07 -1.45
C ASN A 106 16.38 13.78 -1.53
N ASP A 107 16.96 13.68 -2.74
CA ASP A 107 18.38 13.46 -2.93
C ASP A 107 19.18 14.69 -2.48
N GLN A 108 20.13 14.48 -1.55
CA GLN A 108 20.91 15.57 -0.97
C GLN A 108 21.92 16.17 -1.95
N GLU A 109 22.48 15.36 -2.84
CA GLU A 109 23.43 15.79 -3.86
C GLU A 109 22.72 16.60 -4.94
N LEU A 110 21.58 16.12 -5.45
CA LEU A 110 20.79 16.87 -6.42
C LEU A 110 20.26 18.19 -5.83
N MET A 111 19.81 18.20 -4.57
CA MET A 111 19.40 19.44 -3.89
C MET A 111 20.56 20.45 -3.79
N ALA A 112 21.77 20.00 -3.49
CA ALA A 112 22.94 20.87 -3.41
C ALA A 112 23.31 21.44 -4.79
N ARG A 113 23.35 20.58 -5.82
CA ARG A 113 23.67 20.98 -7.21
C ARG A 113 22.61 21.94 -7.78
N ALA A 114 21.32 21.69 -7.53
CA ALA A 114 20.23 22.55 -7.96
C ALA A 114 20.28 23.96 -7.32
N ARG A 115 20.62 24.04 -6.02
CA ARG A 115 20.86 25.33 -5.34
C ARG A 115 22.07 26.06 -5.93
N GLY A 116 23.14 25.32 -6.23
CA GLY A 116 24.33 25.86 -6.90
C GLY A 116 24.03 26.45 -8.29
N ALA A 117 23.10 25.85 -9.02
CA ALA A 117 22.59 26.36 -10.30
C ALA A 117 21.61 27.55 -10.15
N GLY A 118 21.27 27.96 -8.92
CA GLY A 118 20.38 29.10 -8.66
C GLY A 118 18.88 28.75 -8.60
N ALA A 119 18.51 27.47 -8.59
CA ALA A 119 17.13 27.04 -8.39
C ALA A 119 16.77 26.91 -6.90
N SER A 120 15.47 27.05 -6.60
CA SER A 120 14.96 26.66 -5.27
C SER A 120 14.83 25.14 -5.18
N VAL A 121 14.77 24.59 -3.98
CA VAL A 121 14.54 23.15 -3.77
C VAL A 121 13.40 22.93 -2.78
N LEU A 122 12.67 21.84 -2.98
CA LEU A 122 11.56 21.40 -2.16
C LEU A 122 11.70 19.90 -1.94
N ARG A 123 11.56 19.43 -0.70
CA ARG A 123 11.62 17.99 -0.43
C ARG A 123 10.43 17.29 -1.06
N ALA A 124 10.65 16.14 -1.69
CA ALA A 124 9.57 15.38 -2.31
C ALA A 124 8.49 14.98 -1.29
N SER A 125 8.89 14.65 -0.05
CA SER A 125 7.97 14.40 1.07
C SER A 125 7.05 15.58 1.38
N GLU A 126 7.58 16.82 1.36
CA GLU A 126 6.80 18.04 1.58
C GLU A 126 5.87 18.33 0.41
N PHE A 127 6.32 18.05 -0.82
CA PHE A 127 5.51 18.21 -2.03
C PHE A 127 4.32 17.24 -2.05
N VAL A 128 4.51 15.98 -1.64
CA VAL A 128 3.41 14.99 -1.50
C VAL A 128 2.34 15.49 -0.55
N VAL A 129 2.73 16.06 0.60
CA VAL A 129 1.78 16.64 1.55
C VAL A 129 1.02 17.83 0.93
N GLN A 130 1.66 18.67 0.10
CA GLN A 130 0.97 19.76 -0.60
C GLN A 130 -0.03 19.26 -1.64
N VAL A 131 0.33 18.21 -2.39
CA VAL A 131 -0.56 17.54 -3.35
C VAL A 131 -1.77 16.94 -2.64
N GLN A 132 -1.59 16.41 -1.41
CA GLN A 132 -2.66 15.79 -0.62
C GLN A 132 -3.54 16.79 0.16
N ARG A 133 -2.96 17.82 0.79
CA ARG A 133 -3.69 18.77 1.66
C ARG A 133 -4.72 19.64 0.94
N LYS A 134 -4.55 19.92 -0.35
CA LYS A 134 -5.55 20.66 -1.15
C LYS A 134 -6.75 19.79 -1.56
N VAL A 135 -6.71 18.48 -1.31
CA VAL A 135 -7.83 17.55 -1.55
C VAL A 135 -8.84 17.57 -0.38
N THR A 136 -8.44 18.04 0.80
CA THR A 136 -9.23 18.00 2.05
C THR A 136 -9.81 19.36 2.45
N ARG A 137 -10.76 19.90 1.67
CA ARG A 137 -11.77 20.84 2.21
C ARG A 137 -13.13 20.12 2.26
N PRO A 138 -13.62 19.73 3.45
CA PRO A 138 -14.86 18.97 3.56
C PRO A 138 -16.10 19.86 3.42
N ARG A 139 -17.14 19.34 2.75
CA ARG A 139 -18.53 19.84 2.87
C ARG A 139 -19.07 19.44 4.25
N LYS A 140 -19.71 20.39 4.94
CA LYS A 140 -20.21 20.32 6.32
C LYS A 140 -21.33 19.26 6.48
N ALA A 141 -21.26 18.46 7.55
CA ALA A 141 -22.32 17.55 8.02
C ALA A 141 -22.89 18.04 9.38
N PRO A 142 -24.13 17.67 9.77
CA PRO A 142 -24.84 18.23 10.93
C PRO A 142 -24.46 17.58 12.27
N THR A 143 -24.86 18.25 13.35
CA THR A 143 -24.34 18.19 14.73
C THR A 143 -24.84 17.04 15.62
N PRO A 144 -24.14 16.79 16.76
CA PRO A 144 -24.31 15.61 17.59
C PRO A 144 -25.39 15.80 18.66
N ASP A 145 -26.30 14.83 18.77
CA ASP A 145 -26.99 14.53 20.02
C ASP A 145 -27.25 13.02 20.11
N GLU A 146 -27.24 12.51 21.34
CA GLU A 146 -27.48 11.12 21.77
C GLU A 146 -26.30 10.13 21.69
N ALA A 147 -25.40 10.23 22.68
CA ALA A 147 -24.53 9.13 23.08
C ALA A 147 -24.99 8.56 24.43
N THR A 148 -25.22 7.25 24.50
CA THR A 148 -25.14 6.51 25.77
C THR A 148 -24.43 5.17 25.54
N ALA A 149 -23.42 4.85 26.35
CA ALA A 149 -22.62 3.63 26.23
C ALA A 149 -23.26 2.44 26.98
N PRO A 150 -23.18 1.19 26.46
CA PRO A 150 -23.80 0.02 27.12
C PRO A 150 -22.89 -0.71 28.12
N SER A 151 -23.53 -1.45 29.04
CA SER A 151 -23.06 -1.96 30.34
C SER A 151 -22.44 -3.38 30.28
N PRO A 152 -21.58 -3.79 31.23
CA PRO A 152 -20.77 -5.02 31.15
C PRO A 152 -21.50 -6.38 31.34
N ASN A 153 -22.82 -6.40 31.56
CA ASN A 153 -23.61 -7.63 31.78
C ASN A 153 -24.71 -7.85 30.72
N ASP A 154 -24.54 -7.27 29.54
CA ASP A 154 -25.52 -7.31 28.44
C ASP A 154 -25.47 -8.65 27.66
N PRO A 155 -26.60 -9.28 27.27
CA PRO A 155 -26.71 -10.49 26.43
C PRO A 155 -25.98 -10.46 25.06
N ALA A 156 -25.20 -9.43 24.76
CA ALA A 156 -24.26 -9.29 23.64
C ALA A 156 -23.21 -10.41 23.48
N PHE A 157 -23.19 -11.43 24.34
CA PHE A 157 -22.39 -12.64 24.17
C PHE A 157 -23.11 -13.78 23.41
N ALA A 158 -24.43 -13.69 23.21
CA ALA A 158 -25.21 -14.65 22.42
C ALA A 158 -25.25 -14.31 20.90
N ASP A 159 -24.80 -13.12 20.52
CA ASP A 159 -24.96 -12.58 19.17
C ASP A 159 -23.88 -13.02 18.17
N LEU A 160 -22.77 -13.63 18.60
CA LEU A 160 -21.74 -14.11 17.67
C LEU A 160 -22.21 -15.34 16.87
N SER A 161 -23.10 -16.17 17.43
CA SER A 161 -23.71 -17.29 16.71
C SER A 161 -24.89 -16.84 15.84
N ALA A 162 -25.63 -15.80 16.25
CA ALA A 162 -26.72 -15.23 15.47
C ALA A 162 -26.19 -14.40 14.27
N ALA A 163 -25.10 -13.66 14.45
CA ALA A 163 -24.40 -12.96 13.38
C ALA A 163 -23.80 -13.92 12.35
N PHE A 164 -23.32 -15.09 12.78
CA PHE A 164 -22.82 -16.14 11.89
C PHE A 164 -23.94 -16.77 11.04
N LEU A 165 -25.06 -17.15 11.65
CA LEU A 165 -26.26 -17.65 10.94
C LEU A 165 -26.94 -16.58 10.09
N ALA A 166 -26.87 -15.31 10.48
CA ALA A 166 -27.33 -14.17 9.69
C ALA A 166 -26.39 -13.89 8.51
N ALA A 167 -25.08 -14.09 8.65
CA ALA A 167 -24.10 -14.01 7.56
C ALA A 167 -24.31 -15.15 6.55
N GLU A 168 -24.64 -16.36 7.01
CA GLU A 168 -25.01 -17.50 6.15
C GLU A 168 -26.34 -17.28 5.41
N LYS A 169 -27.34 -16.67 6.07
CA LYS A 169 -28.58 -16.22 5.39
C LYS A 169 -28.37 -14.99 4.49
N ALA A 170 -27.42 -14.11 4.79
CA ALA A 170 -27.04 -12.98 3.94
C ALA A 170 -26.27 -13.44 2.68
N GLN A 171 -25.59 -14.58 2.75
CA GLN A 171 -25.00 -15.26 1.60
C GLN A 171 -26.06 -15.63 0.53
N LYS A 172 -27.33 -15.80 0.92
CA LYS A 172 -28.47 -16.00 0.00
C LYS A 172 -29.05 -14.72 -0.59
N ARG A 173 -28.59 -13.53 -0.17
CA ARG A 173 -29.15 -12.23 -0.57
C ARG A 173 -28.29 -11.46 -1.57
N PHE A 174 -27.16 -12.03 -1.99
CA PHE A 174 -26.35 -11.49 -3.08
C PHE A 174 -26.56 -12.32 -4.34
N PRO A 175 -27.21 -11.78 -5.39
CA PRO A 175 -27.27 -12.46 -6.67
C PRO A 175 -25.85 -12.62 -7.21
N ALA A 176 -25.46 -13.88 -7.46
CA ALA A 176 -24.26 -14.22 -8.20
C ALA A 176 -24.33 -13.59 -9.61
N LYS A 177 -23.59 -12.49 -9.85
CA LYS A 177 -22.95 -12.12 -11.14
C LYS A 177 -22.41 -10.68 -11.16
N LYS A 178 -21.21 -10.51 -10.63
CA LYS A 178 -20.02 -9.99 -11.34
C LYS A 178 -18.89 -10.02 -10.32
N THR A 179 -18.06 -11.05 -10.41
CA THR A 179 -16.78 -11.13 -9.70
C THR A 179 -16.02 -9.84 -9.95
N ALA A 180 -15.89 -8.98 -8.93
CA ALA A 180 -14.86 -7.96 -9.00
C ALA A 180 -13.53 -8.71 -9.17
N ASP A 181 -12.77 -8.29 -10.17
CA ASP A 181 -11.50 -8.91 -10.53
C ASP A 181 -10.58 -8.94 -9.30
N ILE A 182 -9.75 -9.96 -9.19
CA ILE A 182 -8.79 -10.07 -8.09
C ILE A 182 -7.92 -8.82 -8.02
N ASP A 183 -7.59 -8.23 -9.17
CA ASP A 183 -6.81 -6.99 -9.27
C ASP A 183 -7.54 -5.80 -8.61
N THR A 184 -8.87 -5.72 -8.75
CA THR A 184 -9.68 -4.71 -8.04
C THR A 184 -9.60 -4.88 -6.52
N TRP A 185 -9.55 -6.11 -6.03
CA TRP A 185 -9.41 -6.36 -4.59
C TRP A 185 -7.98 -6.16 -4.09
N ILE A 186 -6.98 -6.43 -4.90
CA ILE A 186 -5.58 -6.08 -4.61
C ILE A 186 -5.45 -4.56 -4.48
N GLU A 187 -5.99 -3.79 -5.42
CA GLU A 187 -5.98 -2.32 -5.36
C GLU A 187 -6.61 -1.80 -4.07
N ARG A 188 -7.72 -2.39 -3.64
CA ARG A 188 -8.47 -1.99 -2.44
C ARG A 188 -7.67 -2.10 -1.15
N LEU A 189 -6.68 -3.01 -1.07
CA LEU A 189 -5.75 -3.08 0.07
C LEU A 189 -4.98 -1.76 0.28
N TYR A 190 -4.75 -0.99 -0.80
CA TYR A 190 -3.86 0.17 -0.82
C TYR A 190 -4.60 1.51 -0.93
N THR A 191 -5.93 1.51 -0.91
CA THR A 191 -6.76 2.72 -1.10
C THR A 191 -6.74 3.69 0.08
N GLY A 192 -6.11 3.33 1.20
CA GLY A 192 -6.07 4.12 2.44
C GLY A 192 -7.36 4.12 3.25
N ASP A 193 -8.46 3.58 2.70
CA ASP A 193 -9.66 3.26 3.46
C ASP A 193 -9.45 1.96 4.23
N ARG A 194 -9.31 2.08 5.55
CA ARG A 194 -9.10 0.94 6.46
C ARG A 194 -10.16 -0.13 6.32
N GLN A 195 -11.44 0.24 6.23
CA GLN A 195 -12.55 -0.72 6.19
C GLN A 195 -12.54 -1.46 4.86
N LEU A 196 -12.23 -0.74 3.78
CA LEU A 196 -12.13 -1.32 2.45
C LEU A 196 -10.91 -2.25 2.33
N ALA A 197 -9.76 -1.86 2.90
CA ALA A 197 -8.56 -2.68 2.96
C ALA A 197 -8.76 -3.95 3.80
N GLU A 198 -9.45 -3.86 4.93
CA GLU A 198 -9.80 -5.03 5.75
C GLU A 198 -10.68 -6.01 4.96
N ARG A 199 -11.73 -5.51 4.31
CA ARG A 199 -12.62 -6.32 3.47
C ARG A 199 -11.90 -6.92 2.27
N ALA A 200 -10.95 -6.20 1.70
CA ALA A 200 -10.12 -6.70 0.61
C ALA A 200 -9.21 -7.84 1.06
N ALA A 201 -8.57 -7.71 2.22
CA ALA A 201 -7.75 -8.77 2.80
C ALA A 201 -8.57 -10.04 3.08
N GLN A 202 -9.80 -9.88 3.59
CA GLN A 202 -10.73 -11.00 3.78
C GLN A 202 -11.09 -11.67 2.46
N TRP A 203 -11.54 -10.89 1.47
CA TRP A 203 -11.94 -11.42 0.16
C TRP A 203 -10.78 -12.12 -0.56
N LEU A 204 -9.59 -11.53 -0.54
CA LEU A 204 -8.39 -12.12 -1.16
C LEU A 204 -7.98 -13.42 -0.47
N GLY A 205 -8.10 -13.51 0.85
CA GLY A 205 -7.83 -14.73 1.59
C GLY A 205 -8.80 -15.87 1.26
N GLU A 206 -10.05 -15.55 0.97
CA GLU A 206 -11.09 -16.56 0.68
C GLU A 206 -11.13 -16.94 -0.81
N PHE A 207 -10.93 -15.99 -1.71
CA PHE A 207 -11.18 -16.16 -3.15
C PHE A 207 -9.96 -15.89 -4.04
N GLY A 208 -8.91 -15.26 -3.53
CA GLY A 208 -7.79 -14.78 -4.36
C GLY A 208 -6.73 -15.84 -4.71
N GLY A 209 -6.77 -17.01 -4.06
CA GLY A 209 -5.84 -18.11 -4.32
C GLY A 209 -4.37 -17.68 -4.25
N ASP A 210 -3.54 -18.24 -5.12
CA ASP A 210 -2.08 -18.02 -5.08
C ASP A 210 -1.70 -16.56 -5.39
N ARG A 211 -2.49 -15.87 -6.21
CA ARG A 211 -2.27 -14.45 -6.55
C ARG A 211 -2.50 -13.51 -5.36
N ALA A 212 -3.23 -13.95 -4.33
CA ALA A 212 -3.41 -13.16 -3.11
C ALA A 212 -2.20 -13.25 -2.15
N GLN A 213 -1.25 -14.16 -2.39
CA GLN A 213 -0.16 -14.42 -1.46
C GLN A 213 0.71 -13.19 -1.19
N GLU A 214 1.20 -12.51 -2.23
CA GLU A 214 2.06 -11.34 -2.06
C GLU A 214 1.28 -10.13 -1.53
N PRO A 215 0.11 -9.76 -2.09
CA PRO A 215 -0.70 -8.65 -1.56
C PRO A 215 -1.08 -8.80 -0.08
N LEU A 216 -1.43 -10.02 0.34
CA LEU A 216 -1.74 -10.28 1.75
C LEU A 216 -0.48 -10.23 2.64
N ARG A 217 0.70 -10.62 2.14
CA ARG A 217 1.96 -10.44 2.87
C ARG A 217 2.26 -8.96 3.06
N ASP A 218 2.07 -8.13 2.05
CA ASP A 218 2.27 -6.68 2.15
C ASP A 218 1.29 -6.06 3.16
N ALA A 219 0.03 -6.50 3.15
CA ALA A 219 -0.99 -6.04 4.09
C ALA A 219 -0.69 -6.39 5.57
N LEU A 220 0.23 -7.30 5.88
CA LEU A 220 0.75 -7.52 7.24
C LEU A 220 1.57 -6.34 7.77
N THR A 221 1.93 -5.37 6.95
CA THR A 221 2.66 -4.15 7.35
C THR A 221 1.73 -2.94 7.53
N HIS A 222 0.43 -3.11 7.27
CA HIS A 222 -0.54 -2.02 7.33
C HIS A 222 -0.59 -1.37 8.72
N ALA A 223 -0.78 -0.05 8.77
CA ALA A 223 -0.80 0.71 10.02
C ALA A 223 -1.90 0.24 10.99
N ASP A 224 -3.06 -0.12 10.43
CA ASP A 224 -4.19 -0.60 11.20
C ASP A 224 -4.13 -2.10 11.54
N PRO A 225 -4.30 -2.48 12.82
CA PRO A 225 -4.22 -3.87 13.26
C PRO A 225 -5.35 -4.76 12.74
N ALA A 226 -6.53 -4.25 12.42
CA ALA A 226 -7.62 -5.06 11.87
C ALA A 226 -7.27 -5.54 10.46
N VAL A 227 -6.67 -4.67 9.64
CA VAL A 227 -6.18 -5.04 8.30
C VAL A 227 -5.06 -6.08 8.39
N ARG A 228 -4.09 -5.88 9.31
CA ARG A 228 -3.02 -6.87 9.54
C ARG A 228 -3.56 -8.23 9.99
N ALA A 229 -4.55 -8.24 10.89
CA ALA A 229 -5.19 -9.46 11.36
C ALA A 229 -5.95 -10.18 10.23
N ALA A 230 -6.71 -9.44 9.42
CA ALA A 230 -7.40 -9.98 8.24
C ALA A 230 -6.40 -10.57 7.23
N ALA A 231 -5.29 -9.89 6.99
CA ALA A 231 -4.23 -10.36 6.11
C ALA A 231 -3.57 -11.65 6.64
N ALA A 232 -3.29 -11.74 7.95
CA ALA A 232 -2.76 -12.95 8.56
C ALA A 232 -3.70 -14.14 8.39
N LEU A 233 -4.99 -13.96 8.67
CA LEU A 233 -6.01 -15.00 8.46
C LEU A 233 -6.11 -15.40 6.99
N GLY A 234 -6.06 -14.43 6.06
CA GLY A 234 -6.09 -14.68 4.63
C GLY A 234 -4.90 -15.51 4.15
N LEU A 235 -3.68 -15.23 4.61
CA LEU A 235 -2.50 -16.04 4.31
C LEU A 235 -2.61 -17.46 4.85
N GLY A 236 -3.25 -17.63 6.01
CA GLY A 236 -3.57 -18.96 6.56
C GLY A 236 -4.51 -19.77 5.66
N ASN A 237 -5.44 -19.10 4.99
CA ASN A 237 -6.37 -19.74 4.04
C ASN A 237 -5.70 -20.06 2.71
N VAL A 238 -4.83 -19.17 2.20
CA VAL A 238 -4.04 -19.39 0.98
C VAL A 238 -3.03 -20.54 1.19
N GLY A 239 -2.43 -20.62 2.38
CA GLY A 239 -1.71 -21.80 2.83
C GLY A 239 -0.33 -22.02 2.19
N ARG A 240 0.28 -20.98 1.60
CA ARG A 240 1.54 -21.11 0.85
C ARG A 240 2.78 -20.84 1.72
N ARG A 241 3.85 -21.61 1.50
CA ARG A 241 5.13 -21.54 2.23
C ARG A 241 5.74 -20.13 2.34
N PRO A 242 5.68 -19.24 1.32
CA PRO A 242 6.27 -17.91 1.42
C PRO A 242 5.69 -17.01 2.53
N ALA A 243 4.55 -17.37 3.12
CA ALA A 243 3.95 -16.62 4.24
C ALA A 243 4.51 -17.01 5.62
N PHE A 244 5.28 -18.09 5.72
CA PHE A 244 5.61 -18.70 7.01
C PHE A 244 6.39 -17.75 7.90
N ASP A 245 7.49 -17.19 7.40
CA ASP A 245 8.35 -16.29 8.16
C ASP A 245 7.60 -15.01 8.57
N ALA A 246 6.77 -14.48 7.66
CA ALA A 246 5.97 -13.29 7.92
C ALA A 246 4.90 -13.53 9.01
N LEU A 247 4.24 -14.69 9.00
CA LEU A 247 3.26 -15.06 10.03
C LEU A 247 3.95 -15.34 11.38
N CYS A 248 5.11 -15.99 11.38
CA CYS A 248 5.92 -16.20 12.58
C CYS A 248 6.36 -14.87 13.20
N ASP A 249 6.81 -13.92 12.37
CA ASP A 249 7.19 -12.58 12.83
C ASP A 249 6.00 -11.82 13.43
N ARG A 250 4.82 -11.83 12.78
CA ARG A 250 3.62 -11.23 13.35
C ARG A 250 3.22 -11.87 14.67
N LEU A 251 3.30 -13.20 14.79
CA LEU A 251 3.01 -13.91 16.04
C LEU A 251 3.97 -13.50 17.17
N ALA A 252 5.25 -13.30 16.88
CA ALA A 252 6.26 -12.99 17.89
C ALA A 252 6.29 -11.51 18.28
N HIS A 253 6.08 -10.60 17.32
CA HIS A 253 6.49 -9.21 17.47
C HIS A 253 5.37 -8.17 17.25
N ASP A 254 4.17 -8.55 16.80
CA ASP A 254 3.12 -7.54 16.58
C ASP A 254 2.64 -6.93 17.91
N GLY A 255 2.64 -5.59 17.98
CA GLY A 255 2.20 -4.85 19.17
C GLY A 255 0.73 -5.09 19.53
N ASN A 256 -0.10 -5.52 18.57
CA ASN A 256 -1.52 -5.79 18.80
C ASN A 256 -1.79 -7.30 18.96
N SER A 257 -2.40 -7.67 20.08
CA SER A 257 -2.69 -9.07 20.40
C SER A 257 -3.69 -9.74 19.46
N MET A 258 -4.59 -8.98 18.82
CA MET A 258 -5.51 -9.50 17.82
C MET A 258 -4.76 -10.01 16.58
N VAL A 259 -3.70 -9.30 16.17
CA VAL A 259 -2.85 -9.72 15.04
C VAL A 259 -2.05 -10.96 15.40
N ARG A 260 -1.49 -11.02 16.61
CA ARG A 260 -0.77 -12.21 17.10
C ARG A 260 -1.69 -13.42 17.20
N GLU A 261 -2.92 -13.25 17.69
CA GLU A 261 -3.94 -14.30 17.72
C GLU A 261 -4.27 -14.79 16.30
N ALA A 262 -4.52 -13.88 15.36
CA ALA A 262 -4.77 -14.21 13.96
C ALA A 262 -3.61 -14.97 13.31
N ALA A 263 -2.36 -14.57 13.58
CA ALA A 263 -1.17 -15.25 13.10
C ALA A 263 -1.05 -16.68 13.65
N ALA A 264 -1.31 -16.89 14.95
CA ALA A 264 -1.34 -18.23 15.54
C ALA A 264 -2.38 -19.14 14.87
N GLN A 265 -3.59 -18.62 14.64
CA GLN A 265 -4.66 -19.36 13.94
C GLN A 265 -4.26 -19.70 12.50
N ALA A 266 -3.67 -18.75 11.77
CA ALA A 266 -3.22 -18.95 10.40
C ALA A 266 -2.14 -20.04 10.28
N LEU A 267 -1.14 -20.04 11.17
CA LEU A 267 -0.11 -21.07 11.24
C LEU A 267 -0.71 -22.46 11.55
N GLY A 268 -1.70 -22.53 12.43
CA GLY A 268 -2.46 -23.76 12.71
C GLY A 268 -3.22 -24.29 11.51
N ARG A 269 -3.86 -23.41 10.72
CA ARG A 269 -4.57 -23.78 9.49
C ARG A 269 -3.62 -24.34 8.43
N ILE A 270 -2.46 -23.71 8.26
CA ILE A 270 -1.39 -24.15 7.35
C ILE A 270 -0.93 -25.57 7.70
N GLY A 271 -0.83 -25.91 8.98
CA GLY A 271 -0.61 -27.30 9.40
C GLY A 271 0.83 -27.81 9.27
N ASN A 272 1.81 -26.95 8.96
CA ASN A 272 3.20 -27.37 8.72
C ASN A 272 3.97 -27.55 10.04
N ARG A 273 4.60 -28.72 10.23
CA ARG A 273 5.37 -29.05 11.45
C ARG A 273 6.56 -28.12 11.69
N SER A 274 7.14 -27.50 10.66
CA SER A 274 8.24 -26.54 10.83
C SER A 274 7.82 -25.27 11.59
N LEU A 275 6.52 -25.03 11.75
CA LEU A 275 5.95 -23.86 12.44
C LEU A 275 5.71 -24.12 13.95
N ILE A 276 5.86 -25.36 14.41
CA ILE A 276 5.65 -25.77 15.80
C ILE A 276 6.48 -24.92 16.79
N PRO A 277 7.78 -24.66 16.57
CA PRO A 277 8.57 -23.89 17.53
C PRO A 277 8.03 -22.47 17.80
N ALA A 278 7.52 -21.79 16.76
CA ALA A 278 6.94 -20.45 16.92
C ALA A 278 5.63 -20.49 17.74
N LEU A 279 4.80 -21.50 17.52
CA LEU A 279 3.56 -21.70 18.26
C LEU A 279 3.83 -22.11 19.72
N GLU A 280 4.83 -22.95 20.00
CA GLU A 280 5.21 -23.31 21.37
C GLU A 280 5.74 -22.11 22.16
N ALA A 281 6.54 -21.25 21.50
CA ALA A 281 7.00 -20.01 22.10
C ALA A 281 5.82 -19.09 22.48
N ALA A 282 4.87 -18.88 21.57
CA ALA A 282 3.68 -18.06 21.83
C ALA A 282 2.77 -18.65 22.91
N ALA A 283 2.52 -19.97 22.88
CA ALA A 283 1.71 -20.66 23.89
C ALA A 283 2.26 -20.50 25.30
N ARG A 284 3.59 -20.50 25.46
CA ARG A 284 4.24 -20.38 26.76
C ARG A 284 4.38 -18.93 27.25
N ALA A 285 4.71 -18.00 26.35
CA ALA A 285 5.24 -16.69 26.72
C ALA A 285 4.35 -15.50 26.34
N ASP A 286 3.31 -15.65 25.51
CA ASP A 286 2.50 -14.49 25.12
C ASP A 286 1.77 -13.88 26.34
N SER A 287 1.86 -12.56 26.45
CA SER A 287 1.19 -11.77 27.49
C SER A 287 -0.34 -11.96 27.55
N LYS A 288 -0.99 -12.29 26.43
CA LYS A 288 -2.45 -12.41 26.32
C LYS A 288 -2.90 -13.87 26.27
N SER A 289 -3.83 -14.22 27.16
CA SER A 289 -4.38 -15.58 27.26
C SER A 289 -5.06 -16.08 25.98
N LYS A 290 -5.70 -15.19 25.21
CA LYS A 290 -6.30 -15.55 23.91
C LYS A 290 -5.26 -16.02 22.90
N VAL A 291 -4.11 -15.33 22.82
CA VAL A 291 -3.01 -15.71 21.92
C VAL A 291 -2.43 -17.05 22.34
N ARG A 292 -2.19 -17.26 23.64
CA ARG A 292 -1.70 -18.55 24.16
C ARG A 292 -2.63 -19.71 23.79
N ARG A 293 -3.94 -19.54 24.03
CA ARG A 293 -4.97 -20.53 23.66
C ARG A 293 -5.02 -20.80 22.16
N ALA A 294 -4.93 -19.77 21.32
CA ALA A 294 -4.91 -19.93 19.87
C ALA A 294 -3.68 -20.74 19.41
N ALA A 295 -2.52 -20.48 20.02
CA ALA A 295 -1.29 -21.23 19.73
C ALA A 295 -1.38 -22.70 20.20
N GLU A 296 -1.92 -22.97 21.38
CA GLU A 296 -2.18 -24.33 21.88
C GLU A 296 -3.12 -25.12 20.96
N GLN A 297 -4.21 -24.48 20.50
CA GLN A 297 -5.16 -25.08 19.56
C GLN A 297 -4.51 -25.35 18.20
N ALA A 298 -3.69 -24.43 17.70
CA ALA A 298 -2.93 -24.62 16.47
C ALA A 298 -1.95 -25.81 16.59
N LEU A 299 -1.24 -25.94 17.70
CA LEU A 299 -0.36 -27.09 17.98
C LEU A 299 -1.12 -28.41 18.01
N ALA A 300 -2.25 -28.46 18.72
CA ALA A 300 -3.11 -29.64 18.75
C ALA A 300 -3.59 -30.04 17.35
N SER A 301 -3.97 -29.04 16.54
CA SER A 301 -4.43 -29.25 15.17
C SER A 301 -3.33 -29.79 14.24
N ILE A 302 -2.11 -29.25 14.35
CA ILE A 302 -0.94 -29.74 13.57
C ILE A 302 -0.61 -31.19 13.96
N LYS A 303 -0.59 -31.50 15.26
CA LYS A 303 -0.28 -32.85 15.77
C LYS A 303 -1.35 -33.86 15.35
N ALA A 304 -2.63 -33.48 15.37
CA ALA A 304 -3.73 -34.37 14.98
C ALA A 304 -3.76 -34.68 13.48
N ARG A 305 -3.28 -33.77 12.61
CA ARG A 305 -3.29 -33.94 11.15
C ARG A 305 -2.17 -34.84 10.62
N ASN A 306 -1.10 -35.02 11.38
CA ASN A 306 0.08 -35.79 10.99
C ASN A 306 0.58 -36.62 12.18
N PRO A 307 -0.16 -37.69 12.57
CA PRO A 307 0.23 -38.58 13.67
C PRO A 307 1.63 -39.17 13.46
#